data_AF-A0A376L3Y1-F1
#
_entry.id   AF-A0A376L3Y1-F1
#
_cell.length_a   1.000
_cell.length_b   1.000
_cell.length_c   1.000
_cell.angle_alpha   90.00
_cell.angle_beta   90.00
_cell.angle_gamma   90.00
#
_symmetry.space_group_name_H-M   'P 1'
#
loop_
_entity.id
_entity.type
_entity.pdbx_description
1 polymer ?
#
loop_
_entity_poly.entity_id
_entity_poly.type
_entity_poly.pdbx_seq_one_letter_code
_entity_poly.pdbx_strand_id
1 'polypeptide(L)'
;MRQPPRGLIQLANMLRSQAARSGCFQSNRPFHPHITLLRDASEAVTIPPPGFNWSYAVTEFTLYASSFARGRTRYTPLKRWALTQ
;
A
#
# COMPACT_ATOMS: atom_id res chain seq x y z
N MET A 1 14.05 -11.82 7.69
CA MET A 1 13.04 -10.94 7.04
C MET A 1 12.46 -10.01 8.09
N ARG A 2 12.42 -8.69 7.84
CA ARG A 2 11.82 -7.74 8.79
C ARG A 2 10.31 -7.96 8.80
N GLN A 3 9.76 -8.31 9.96
CA GLN A 3 8.32 -8.48 10.11
C GLN A 3 7.63 -7.13 9.93
N PRO A 4 6.56 -7.05 9.14
CA PRO A 4 5.80 -5.81 8.99
C PRO A 4 5.18 -5.40 10.35
N PRO A 5 5.01 -4.10 10.60
CA PRO A 5 4.35 -3.63 11.82
C PRO A 5 2.96 -4.27 11.96
N ARG A 6 2.64 -4.83 13.14
CA ARG A 6 1.36 -5.53 13.38
C ARG A 6 0.15 -4.65 13.06
N GLY A 7 0.20 -3.37 13.43
CA GLY A 7 -0.87 -2.40 13.14
C GLY A 7 -1.13 -2.23 11.64
N LEU A 8 -0.09 -2.29 10.80
CA LEU A 8 -0.25 -2.23 9.34
C LEU A 8 -0.99 -3.45 8.80
N ILE A 9 -0.65 -4.65 9.31
CA ILE A 9 -1.32 -5.89 8.91
C ILE A 9 -2.78 -5.91 9.37
N GLN A 10 -3.06 -5.46 10.59
CA GLN A 10 -4.43 -5.35 11.13
C GLN A 10 -5.28 -4.39 10.30
N LEU A 11 -4.77 -3.19 10.01
CA LEU A 11 -5.46 -2.19 9.18
C LEU A 11 -5.76 -2.75 7.78
N ALA A 12 -4.77 -3.34 7.12
CA ALA A 12 -4.94 -3.91 5.78
C ALA A 12 -5.99 -5.04 5.77
N ASN A 13 -5.94 -5.95 6.75
CA ASN A 13 -6.91 -7.04 6.85
C ASN A 13 -8.32 -6.51 7.11
N MET A 14 -8.48 -5.52 8.01
CA MET A 14 -9.77 -4.89 8.29
C MET A 14 -10.38 -4.29 7.01
N LEU A 15 -9.60 -3.49 6.27
CA LEU A 15 -10.07 -2.84 5.04
C LEU A 15 -10.44 -3.88 3.96
N ARG A 16 -9.62 -4.93 3.78
CA ARG A 16 -9.91 -6.03 2.85
C ARG A 16 -11.18 -6.79 3.24
N SER A 17 -11.37 -7.09 4.52
CA SER A 17 -12.59 -7.76 5.00
C SER A 17 -13.84 -6.90 4.81
N GLN A 18 -13.76 -5.60 5.03
CA GLN A 18 -14.87 -4.68 4.76
C GLN A 18 -15.20 -4.65 3.27
N ALA A 19 -14.19 -4.48 2.40
CA ALA A 19 -14.37 -4.51 0.94
C ALA A 19 -14.98 -5.83 0.46
N ALA A 20 -14.52 -6.97 0.97
CA ALA A 20 -15.05 -8.28 0.64
C ALA A 20 -16.54 -8.42 1.01
N ARG A 21 -16.92 -7.98 2.21
CA ARG A 21 -18.33 -7.98 2.65
C ARG A 21 -19.21 -7.02 1.86
N SER A 22 -18.63 -5.97 1.28
CA SER A 22 -19.30 -5.07 0.34
C SER A 22 -19.37 -5.60 -1.10
N GLY A 23 -18.90 -6.83 -1.36
CA GLY A 23 -18.94 -7.45 -2.69
C GLY A 23 -17.76 -7.09 -3.60
N CYS A 24 -16.72 -6.42 -3.10
CA CYS A 24 -15.52 -6.15 -3.89
C CYS A 24 -14.71 -7.42 -4.11
N PHE A 25 -14.21 -7.61 -5.34
CA PHE A 25 -13.28 -8.69 -5.68
C PHE A 25 -12.10 -8.76 -4.71
N GLN A 26 -11.75 -9.99 -4.29
CA GLN A 26 -10.58 -10.26 -3.46
C GLN A 26 -9.61 -11.17 -4.22
N SER A 27 -8.33 -10.78 -4.25
CA SER A 27 -7.27 -11.70 -4.64
C SER A 27 -7.01 -12.70 -3.52
N ASN A 28 -6.82 -13.97 -3.87
CA ASN A 28 -6.40 -15.02 -2.92
C ASN A 28 -4.96 -14.83 -2.42
N ARG A 29 -4.22 -13.84 -2.93
CA ARG A 29 -2.87 -13.54 -2.44
C ARG A 29 -2.92 -12.90 -1.05
N PRO A 30 -2.08 -13.38 -0.10
CA PRO A 30 -1.87 -12.70 1.17
C PRO A 30 -1.42 -11.26 0.99
N PHE A 31 -1.60 -10.45 2.03
CA PHE A 31 -1.11 -9.09 2.02
C PHE A 31 0.41 -9.05 2.23
N HIS A 32 1.16 -8.64 1.20
CA HIS A 32 2.59 -8.39 1.26
C HIS A 32 2.84 -6.87 1.16
N PRO A 33 2.99 -6.15 2.29
CA PRO A 33 3.14 -4.70 2.27
C PRO A 33 4.43 -4.31 1.53
N HIS A 34 4.29 -3.46 0.51
CA HIS A 34 5.41 -2.98 -0.31
C HIS A 34 5.11 -1.61 -0.89
N ILE A 35 6.16 -0.93 -1.36
CA ILE A 35 6.08 0.27 -2.19
C ILE A 35 6.74 -0.09 -3.52
N THR A 36 5.98 -0.07 -4.62
CA THR A 36 6.53 -0.32 -5.95
C THR A 36 7.47 0.82 -6.34
N LEU A 37 8.75 0.51 -6.61
CA LEU A 37 9.75 1.50 -7.04
C LEU A 37 9.84 1.58 -8.57
N LEU A 38 9.85 0.44 -9.25
CA LEU A 38 9.94 0.31 -10.70
C LEU A 38 8.83 -0.64 -11.21
N ARG A 39 8.34 -0.37 -12.42
CA ARG A 39 7.43 -1.23 -13.19
C ARG A 39 8.14 -1.65 -14.48
N ASP A 40 7.65 -2.72 -15.10
CA ASP A 40 8.25 -3.28 -16.32
C ASP A 40 9.73 -3.67 -16.16
N ALA A 41 10.12 -4.04 -14.93
CA ALA A 41 11.44 -4.56 -14.59
C ALA A 41 11.49 -6.08 -14.85
N SER A 42 11.54 -6.46 -16.13
CA SER A 42 11.59 -7.86 -16.57
C SER A 42 12.96 -8.52 -16.33
N GLU A 43 14.02 -7.72 -16.30
CA GLU A 43 15.40 -8.17 -16.10
C GLU A 43 15.78 -8.14 -14.62
N ALA A 44 16.54 -9.14 -14.19
CA ALA A 44 17.11 -9.16 -12.85
C ALA A 44 18.22 -8.11 -12.73
N VAL A 45 18.16 -7.29 -11.69
CA VAL A 45 19.18 -6.27 -11.40
C VAL A 45 19.62 -6.35 -9.95
N THR A 46 20.85 -5.92 -9.67
CA THR A 46 21.34 -5.81 -8.30
C THR A 46 20.52 -4.79 -7.53
N ILE A 47 19.90 -5.21 -6.42
CA ILE A 47 19.11 -4.32 -5.56
C ILE A 47 19.99 -3.89 -4.38
N PRO A 48 20.41 -2.61 -4.30
CA PRO A 48 21.11 -2.12 -3.13
C PRO A 48 20.19 -2.12 -1.90
N PRO A 49 20.73 -2.22 -0.68
CA PRO A 49 19.93 -2.05 0.51
C PRO A 49 19.30 -0.64 0.55
N PRO A 50 18.14 -0.47 1.21
CA PRO A 50 17.58 0.85 1.46
C PRO A 50 18.56 1.76 2.20
N GLY A 51 18.36 3.08 2.08
CA GLY A 51 19.15 4.07 2.79
C GLY A 51 19.06 3.98 4.31
N PHE A 52 19.94 4.70 5.00
CA PHE A 52 19.97 4.71 6.47
C PHE A 52 18.69 5.32 7.06
N ASN A 53 18.11 4.59 8.03
CA ASN A 53 17.02 5.02 8.91
C ASN A 53 15.78 5.62 8.23
N TRP A 54 15.29 5.01 7.15
CA TRP A 54 13.96 5.33 6.61
C TRP A 54 12.86 4.83 7.56
N SER A 55 12.54 5.66 8.55
CA SER A 55 11.57 5.39 9.59
C SER A 55 10.70 6.63 9.80
N TYR A 56 9.38 6.45 9.83
CA TYR A 56 8.43 7.52 10.09
C TYR A 56 7.19 6.98 10.78
N ALA A 57 6.51 7.84 11.55
CA ALA A 57 5.23 7.51 12.15
C ALA A 57 4.11 7.66 11.12
N VAL A 58 3.27 6.63 10.99
CA VAL A 58 2.05 6.70 10.16
C VAL A 58 0.92 7.22 11.05
N THR A 59 0.39 8.41 10.72
CA THR A 59 -0.67 9.07 11.49
C THR A 59 -2.05 8.92 10.88
N GLU A 60 -2.15 8.54 9.60
CA GLU A 60 -3.41 8.40 8.89
C GLU A 60 -3.31 7.41 7.71
N PHE A 61 -4.46 6.98 7.20
CA PHE A 61 -4.57 6.33 5.89
C PHE A 61 -5.58 7.06 5.01
N THR A 62 -5.45 6.91 3.69
CA THR A 62 -6.20 7.69 2.70
C THR A 62 -6.86 6.77 1.68
N LEU A 63 -8.13 7.06 1.35
CA LEU A 63 -8.81 6.50 0.18
C LEU A 63 -8.44 7.32 -1.04
N TYR A 64 -7.93 6.65 -2.08
CA TYR A 64 -7.54 7.27 -3.34
C TYR A 64 -8.44 6.82 -4.50
N ALA A 65 -8.75 7.76 -5.38
CA ALA A 65 -9.24 7.46 -6.73
C ALA A 65 -8.06 7.47 -7.71
N SER A 66 -7.88 6.38 -8.44
CA SER A 66 -6.91 6.31 -9.54
C SER A 66 -7.59 6.68 -10.86
N SER A 67 -6.96 7.54 -11.65
CA SER A 67 -7.40 7.88 -13.01
C SER A 67 -6.20 7.91 -13.96
N PHE A 68 -6.41 7.59 -15.24
CA PHE A 68 -5.39 7.74 -16.28
C PHE A 68 -5.73 8.98 -17.11
N ALA A 69 -4.85 9.99 -17.08
CA ALA A 69 -5.08 11.23 -17.79
C ALA A 69 -3.77 11.80 -18.32
N ARG A 70 -3.77 12.20 -19.59
CA ARG A 70 -2.59 12.77 -20.28
C ARG A 70 -1.36 11.85 -20.19
N GLY A 71 -1.56 10.57 -20.47
CA GLY A 71 -0.47 9.59 -20.53
C GLY A 71 0.11 9.16 -19.17
N ARG A 72 -0.50 9.56 -18.04
CA ARG A 72 0.01 9.23 -16.69
C ARG A 72 -1.13 8.82 -15.75
N THR A 73 -0.85 7.83 -14.91
CA THR A 73 -1.71 7.50 -13.76
C THR A 73 -1.62 8.60 -12.71
N ARG A 74 -2.77 9.03 -12.19
CA ARG A 74 -2.92 10.06 -11.15
C ARG A 74 -3.74 9.53 -10.00
N TYR A 75 -3.30 9.84 -8.78
CA TYR A 75 -4.00 9.51 -7.54
C TYR A 75 -4.59 10.77 -6.92
N THR A 76 -5.91 10.79 -6.76
CA THR A 76 -6.63 11.88 -6.11
C THR A 76 -7.10 11.41 -4.73
N PRO A 77 -6.69 12.08 -3.63
CA PRO A 77 -7.17 11.73 -2.30
C PRO A 77 -8.65 12.10 -2.19
N LEU A 78 -9.49 11.17 -1.74
CA LEU A 78 -10.92 11.40 -1.53
C LEU A 78 -11.25 11.65 -0.06
N LYS A 79 -10.65 10.85 0.83
CA LYS A 79 -10.89 10.94 2.27
C LYS A 79 -9.70 10.40 3.05
N ARG A 80 -9.45 10.99 4.22
CA ARG A 80 -8.40 10.62 5.16
C ARG A 80 -9.01 10.21 6.49
N TRP A 81 -8.38 9.27 7.18
CA TRP A 81 -8.74 8.86 8.53
C TRP A 81 -7.49 8.83 9.38
N ALA A 82 -7.48 9.64 10.44
CA ALA A 82 -6.42 9.60 11.45
C ALA A 82 -6.46 8.26 12.19
N LEU A 83 -5.28 7.75 12.53
CA LEU A 83 -5.11 6.61 13.41
C LEU A 83 -4.98 7.13 14.84
N THR A 84 -5.70 6.51 15.79
CA THR A 84 -5.49 6.79 17.21
C THR A 84 -4.10 6.33 17.60
N GLN A 85 -3.38 7.18 18.35
CA GLN A 85 -2.06 6.86 18.89
C GLN A 85 -2.17 5.94 20.10
#